data_AF-A0A8B0SU68-F1
#
_entry.id   AF-A0A8B0SU68-F1
#
_cell.length_a   1.000
_cell.length_b   1.000
_cell.length_c   1.000
_cell.angle_alpha   90.00
_cell.angle_beta   90.00
_cell.angle_gamma   90.00
#
_symmetry.space_group_name_H-M   'P 1'
#
loop_
_entity.id
_entity.type
_entity.pdbx_description
1 polymer ?
#
loop_
_entity_poly.entity_id
_entity_poly.type
_entity_poly.pdbx_seq_one_letter_code
_entity_poly.pdbx_strand_id
1 'polypeptide(L)'
;MSVFRSYQAERKSHGRKRDTARRDASRQRHDIETRVRQQLTREYATGRFRGDKEALKREVERRVQERMLLSRGNNYTRLATVPI
;
A
#
# COMPACT_ATOMS: atom_id res chain seq x y z
N MET A 1 -10.84 9.59 -20.05
CA MET A 1 -10.38 8.17 -20.07
C MET A 1 -11.60 7.29 -20.29
N SER A 2 -11.53 6.25 -21.13
CA SER A 2 -12.67 5.35 -21.35
C SER A 2 -12.96 4.49 -20.12
N VAL A 3 -14.23 4.11 -19.92
CA VAL A 3 -14.72 3.28 -18.80
C VAL A 3 -13.92 1.97 -18.64
N PHE A 4 -13.53 1.35 -19.75
CA PHE A 4 -12.69 0.16 -19.73
C PHE A 4 -11.29 0.41 -19.12
N ARG A 5 -10.66 1.54 -19.45
CA ARG A 5 -9.31 1.86 -18.97
C ARG A 5 -9.28 2.22 -17.49
N SER A 6 -10.29 2.93 -16.99
CA SER A 6 -10.41 3.22 -15.56
C SER A 6 -10.67 1.95 -14.75
N TYR A 7 -11.59 1.09 -15.20
CA TYR A 7 -11.90 -0.18 -14.56
C TYR A 7 -10.67 -1.10 -14.43
N GLN A 8 -9.91 -1.28 -15.51
CA GLN A 8 -8.70 -2.11 -15.47
C GLN A 8 -7.60 -1.52 -14.59
N ALA A 9 -7.46 -0.18 -14.57
CA ALA A 9 -6.49 0.48 -13.70
C ALA A 9 -6.81 0.26 -12.21
N GLU A 10 -8.09 0.33 -11.84
CA GLU A 10 -8.57 0.06 -10.48
C GLU A 10 -8.34 -1.40 -10.07
N ARG A 11 -8.68 -2.38 -10.92
CA ARG A 11 -8.39 -3.79 -10.60
C ARG A 11 -6.90 -4.05 -10.42
N LYS A 12 -6.05 -3.41 -11.24
CA LYS A 12 -4.60 -3.52 -11.11
C LYS A 12 -4.08 -2.90 -9.81
N SER A 13 -4.63 -1.77 -9.37
CA SER A 13 -4.27 -1.17 -8.08
C SER A 13 -4.71 -2.06 -6.91
N HIS A 14 -5.91 -2.62 -6.99
CA HIS A 14 -6.47 -3.53 -6.00
C HIS A 14 -5.64 -4.82 -5.85
N GLY A 15 -5.25 -5.43 -6.98
CA GLY A 15 -4.39 -6.61 -7.00
C GLY A 15 -3.02 -6.37 -6.36
N ARG A 16 -2.40 -5.22 -6.64
CA ARG A 16 -1.13 -4.82 -6.00
C ARG A 16 -1.26 -4.61 -4.49
N LYS A 17 -2.38 -4.02 -4.04
CA LYS A 17 -2.68 -3.82 -2.61
C LYS A 17 -2.82 -5.17 -1.90
N ARG A 18 -3.55 -6.11 -2.49
CA ARG A 18 -3.69 -7.48 -1.99
C ARG A 18 -2.35 -8.22 -1.91
N ASP A 19 -1.57 -8.19 -2.98
CA ASP A 19 -0.25 -8.84 -3.04
C ASP A 19 0.70 -8.28 -1.97
N THR A 20 0.70 -6.95 -1.79
CA THR A 20 1.46 -6.31 -0.71
C THR A 20 1.02 -6.81 0.67
N ALA A 21 -0.30 -6.79 0.95
CA ALA A 21 -0.84 -7.24 2.23
C ALA A 21 -0.57 -8.73 2.50
N ARG A 22 -0.65 -9.59 1.48
CA ARG A 22 -0.29 -11.01 1.57
C ARG A 22 1.18 -11.20 1.95
N ARG A 23 2.09 -10.45 1.33
CA ARG A 23 3.53 -10.49 1.68
C ARG A 23 3.81 -9.93 3.08
N ASP A 24 3.02 -8.97 3.53
CA ASP A 24 3.16 -8.37 4.86
C ASP A 24 2.57 -9.25 5.98
N ALA A 25 1.75 -10.25 5.64
CA ALA A 25 1.10 -11.13 6.63
C ALA A 25 2.11 -11.84 7.55
N SER A 26 3.26 -12.25 7.02
CA SER A 26 4.34 -12.89 7.77
C SER A 26 5.38 -11.90 8.35
N ARG A 27 5.22 -10.60 8.14
CA ARG A 27 6.18 -9.57 8.58
C ARG A 27 5.83 -8.99 9.93
N GLN A 28 6.86 -8.60 10.68
CA GLN A 28 6.66 -7.81 11.88
C GLN A 28 6.39 -6.34 11.53
N ARG A 29 5.85 -5.58 12.50
CA ARG A 29 5.56 -4.15 12.32
C ARG A 29 6.82 -3.38 11.91
N HIS A 30 7.97 -3.68 12.50
CA HIS A 30 9.24 -3.03 12.19
C HIS A 30 9.66 -3.22 10.71
N ASP A 31 9.52 -4.44 10.16
CA ASP A 31 9.85 -4.71 8.76
C ASP A 31 8.95 -3.93 7.80
N ILE A 32 7.66 -3.84 8.12
CA ILE A 32 6.67 -3.07 7.35
C ILE A 32 7.05 -1.59 7.38
N GLU A 33 7.40 -1.06 8.55
CA GLU A 33 7.83 0.34 8.73
C GLU A 33 9.08 0.67 7.92
N THR A 34 10.11 -0.18 7.96
CA THR A 34 11.33 -0.03 7.16
C THR A 34 11.02 0.03 5.66
N ARG A 35 10.14 -0.87 5.18
CA ARG A 35 9.71 -0.88 3.78
C ARG A 35 8.91 0.37 3.40
N VAL A 36 8.01 0.84 4.27
CA VAL A 36 7.23 2.06 4.04
C VAL A 36 8.15 3.27 3.93
N ARG A 37 9.14 3.41 4.84
CA ARG A 37 10.12 4.49 4.78
C ARG A 37 10.91 4.49 3.47
N GLN A 38 11.44 3.33 3.06
CA GLN A 38 12.16 3.20 1.79
C GLN A 38 11.31 3.62 0.57
N GLN A 39 10.02 3.29 0.57
CA GLN A 39 9.11 3.68 -0.50
C GLN A 39 8.86 5.19 -0.50
N LEU A 40 8.59 5.77 0.67
CA LEU A 40 8.37 7.22 0.80
C LEU A 40 9.61 8.02 0.44
N THR A 41 10.82 7.55 0.78
CA THR A 41 12.07 8.18 0.33
C THR A 41 12.17 8.20 -1.21
N ARG A 42 11.82 7.11 -1.89
CA ARG A 42 11.81 7.06 -3.37
C ARG A 42 10.73 7.97 -3.96
N GLU A 43 9.56 8.04 -3.33
CA GLU A 43 8.48 8.92 -3.77
C GLU A 43 8.87 10.39 -3.60
N TYR A 44 9.53 10.75 -2.49
CA TYR A 44 10.08 12.09 -2.25
C TYR A 44 11.12 12.44 -3.32
N ALA A 45 12.11 11.56 -3.54
CA ALA A 45 13.17 11.77 -4.52
C ALA A 45 12.65 11.90 -5.97
N THR A 46 11.50 11.31 -6.28
CA THR A 46 10.87 11.38 -7.61
C THR A 46 9.75 12.43 -7.69
N GLY A 47 9.57 13.25 -6.65
CA GLY A 47 8.54 14.31 -6.60
C GLY A 47 7.09 13.80 -6.53
N ARG A 48 6.89 12.49 -6.33
CA ARG A 48 5.58 11.83 -6.17
C ARG A 48 5.00 12.03 -4.77
N PHE A 49 5.86 12.15 -3.77
CA PHE A 49 5.49 12.62 -2.45
C PHE A 49 5.96 14.06 -2.29
N ARG A 50 5.09 14.94 -1.80
CA ARG A 50 5.38 16.34 -1.52
C ARG A 50 4.93 16.65 -0.10
N GLY A 51 5.81 17.28 0.68
CA GLY A 51 5.54 17.60 2.08
C GLY A 51 6.83 17.82 2.85
N ASP A 52 6.69 18.37 4.05
CA ASP A 52 7.78 18.55 5.01
C ASP A 52 8.05 17.26 5.80
N LYS A 53 8.97 17.36 6.77
CA LYS A 53 9.36 16.24 7.64
C LYS A 53 8.19 15.69 8.46
N GLU A 54 7.28 16.55 8.91
CA GLU A 54 6.11 16.14 9.70
C GLU A 54 5.04 15.46 8.84
N ALA A 55 4.86 15.91 7.60
CA ALA A 55 4.03 15.22 6.62
C ALA A 55 4.59 13.83 6.32
N LEU A 56 5.92 13.70 6.18
CA LEU A 56 6.57 12.42 5.95
C LEU A 56 6.35 11.46 7.13
N LYS A 57 6.50 11.93 8.37
CA LYS A 57 6.28 11.12 9.58
C LYS A 57 4.84 10.61 9.66
N ARG A 58 3.86 11.50 9.47
CA ARG A 58 2.43 11.14 9.46
C ARG A 58 2.10 10.13 8.36
N GLU A 59 2.70 10.28 7.17
CA GLU A 59 2.46 9.34 6.07
C GLU A 59 3.09 7.97 6.32
N VAL A 60 4.24 7.90 6.99
CA VAL A 60 4.82 6.63 7.47
C VAL A 60 3.83 5.93 8.40
N GLU A 61 3.35 6.63 9.45
CA GLU A 61 2.43 6.09 10.44
C GLU A 61 1.13 5.60 9.78
N ARG A 62 0.53 6.41 8.91
CA ARG A 62 -0.70 6.08 8.17
C ARG A 62 -0.52 4.82 7.32
N ARG A 63 0.56 4.71 6.54
CA ARG A 63 0.81 3.55 5.67
C ARG A 63 1.14 2.29 6.45
N VAL A 64 1.87 2.41 7.56
CA VAL A 64 2.13 1.28 8.46
C VAL A 64 0.83 0.76 9.04
N GLN A 65 -0.03 1.65 9.55
CA GLN A 65 -1.33 1.28 10.12
C GLN A 65 -2.21 0.59 9.07
N GLU A 66 -2.31 1.15 7.87
CA GLU A 66 -3.08 0.58 6.77
C GLU A 66 -2.57 -0.83 6.39
N ARG A 67 -1.25 -1.01 6.27
CA ARG A 67 -0.66 -2.31 5.95
C ARG A 67 -0.84 -3.33 7.05
N MET A 68 -0.70 -2.92 8.31
CA MET A 68 -0.99 -3.77 9.45
C MET A 68 -2.44 -4.24 9.41
N LEU A 69 -3.40 -3.32 9.26
CA LEU A 69 -4.82 -3.67 9.19
C LEU A 69 -5.11 -4.71 8.09
N LEU A 70 -4.54 -4.51 6.89
CA LEU A 70 -4.79 -5.39 5.75
C LEU A 70 -4.08 -6.74 5.81
N SER A 71 -2.92 -6.81 6.47
CA SER A 71 -2.09 -8.01 6.51
C SER A 71 -2.46 -8.99 7.63
N ARG A 72 -3.16 -8.52 8.67
CA ARG A 72 -3.56 -9.36 9.82
C ARG A 72 -4.89 -10.07 9.57
N GLY A 73 -5.10 -11.19 10.26
CA GLY A 73 -6.39 -11.89 10.31
C GLY A 73 -6.95 -12.29 8.95
N ASN A 74 -6.09 -12.57 7.96
CA ASN A 74 -6.47 -12.82 6.57
C ASN A 74 -7.27 -11.68 5.89
N ASN A 75 -7.21 -10.44 6.40
CA ASN A 75 -7.99 -9.31 5.87
C ASN A 75 -7.70 -9.01 4.39
N TYR A 76 -6.52 -9.38 3.89
CA TYR A 76 -6.17 -9.26 2.48
C TYR A 76 -7.07 -10.08 1.54
N THR A 77 -7.77 -11.12 2.02
CA THR A 77 -8.71 -11.91 1.19
C THR A 77 -9.93 -11.09 0.79
N ARG A 78 -10.31 -10.07 1.58
CA ARG A 78 -11.36 -9.10 1.24
C ARG A 78 -11.01 -8.26 0.02
N LEU A 79 -9.73 -8.23 -0.36
CA LEU A 79 -9.27 -7.57 -1.58
C LEU A 79 -9.33 -8.48 -2.82
N ALA A 80 -9.84 -9.71 -2.70
CA ALA A 80 -9.96 -10.63 -3.82
C ALA A 80 -11.02 -10.14 -4.81
N THR A 81 -10.66 -10.10 -6.09
CA THR A 81 -11.59 -9.82 -7.18
C THR A 81 -12.35 -11.09 -7.52
N VAL A 82 -13.67 -10.99 -7.71
CA VAL A 82 -14.50 -12.10 -8.17
C VAL A 82 -13.96 -12.59 -9.53
N PRO A 83 -13.78 -13.91 -9.73
CA PRO A 83 -13.48 -14.47 -11.05
C PRO A 83 -14.58 -14.07 -12.03
N ILE A 84 -14.18 -13.59 -13.22
CA ILE A 84 -15.10 -13.39 -14.34
C ILE A 84 -15.02 -14.64 -15.21
#